data_AF-A0A699VCS2-F1
#
_entry.id   AF-A0A699VCS2-F1
#
_cell.length_a   1.000
_cell.length_b   1.000
_cell.length_c   1.000
_cell.angle_alpha   90.00
_cell.angle_beta   90.00
_cell.angle_gamma   90.00
#
_symmetry.space_group_name_H-M   'P 1'
#
loop_
_entity.id
_entity.type
_entity.pdbx_description
1 polymer ?
#
loop_
_entity_poly.entity_id
_entity_poly.type
_entity_poly.pdbx_seq_one_letter_code
_entity_poly.pdbx_strand_id
1 'polypeptide(L)' 'KSESAKIKAYILGLSDSIKGEVTSSRPANLKEAVCMAYKLMEQKSQARDEKILEGKKRKWEQ' A
#
# COMPACT_ATOMS: atom_id res chain seq x y z
N LYS A 1 -3.28 23.49 13.18
CA LYS A 1 -3.78 22.22 12.60
C LYS A 1 -3.13 21.05 13.34
N SER A 2 -3.91 20.28 14.09
CA SER A 2 -3.43 19.10 14.81
C SER A 2 -2.93 18.02 13.85
N GLU A 3 -1.96 17.23 14.28
CA GLU A 3 -1.32 16.21 13.44
C GLU A 3 -2.33 15.15 12.95
N SER A 4 -3.27 14.78 13.83
CA SER A 4 -4.40 13.90 13.50
C SER A 4 -5.25 14.39 12.34
N ALA A 5 -5.46 15.71 12.20
CA ALA A 5 -6.22 16.28 11.10
C ALA A 5 -5.45 16.17 9.76
N LYS A 6 -4.12 16.30 9.79
CA LYS A 6 -3.27 16.12 8.61
C LYS A 6 -3.28 14.66 8.15
N ILE A 7 -3.18 13.72 9.10
CA ILE A 7 -3.26 12.29 8.84
C ILE A 7 -4.62 11.92 8.23
N LYS A 8 -5.72 12.39 8.81
CA LYS A 8 -7.07 12.15 8.27
C LYS A 8 -7.25 12.69 6.85
N ALA A 9 -6.78 13.90 6.60
CA ALA A 9 -6.84 14.50 5.26
C ALA A 9 -6.02 13.70 4.23
N TYR A 10 -4.85 13.18 4.63
CA TYR A 10 -4.04 12.30 3.78
C TYR A 10 -4.74 10.98 3.49
N ILE A 11 -5.26 10.31 4.53
CA ILE A 11 -5.99 9.03 4.41
C ILE A 11 -7.22 9.17 3.50
N LEU A 12 -7.94 10.30 3.59
CA LEU A 12 -9.09 10.61 2.72
C LEU A 12 -8.73 10.73 1.24
N GLY A 13 -7.48 11.10 0.90
CA GLY A 13 -7.01 11.19 -0.48
C GLY A 13 -6.50 9.87 -1.07
N LEU A 14 -6.45 8.78 -0.28
CA LEU A 14 -5.98 7.47 -0.72
C LEU A 14 -7.11 6.63 -1.33
N SER A 15 -6.72 5.68 -2.19
CA SER A 15 -7.63 4.67 -2.73
C SER A 15 -8.12 3.71 -1.64
N ASP A 16 -9.35 3.22 -1.76
CA ASP A 16 -10.06 2.49 -0.69
C ASP A 16 -9.27 1.29 -0.14
N SER A 17 -8.56 0.57 -1.01
CA SER A 17 -7.73 -0.58 -0.62
C SER A 17 -6.53 -0.22 0.26
N ILE A 18 -5.96 0.97 0.10
CA ILE A 18 -4.83 1.45 0.91
C ILE A 18 -5.36 2.18 2.14
N LYS A 19 -6.46 2.93 1.97
CA LYS A 19 -7.13 3.68 3.04
C LYS A 19 -7.52 2.78 4.20
N GLY A 20 -8.12 1.61 3.94
CA GLY A 20 -8.50 0.65 4.97
C GLY A 20 -7.31 0.16 5.80
N GLU A 21 -6.24 -0.26 5.12
CA GLU A 21 -5.00 -0.74 5.75
C GLU A 21 -4.32 0.36 6.58
N VAL A 22 -4.15 1.57 6.03
CA VAL A 22 -3.51 2.69 6.73
C VAL A 22 -4.35 3.14 7.94
N THR A 23 -5.68 3.09 7.84
CA THR A 23 -6.57 3.43 8.97
C THR A 23 -6.47 2.40 10.09
N SER A 24 -6.38 1.11 9.74
CA SER A 24 -6.24 0.00 10.69
C SER A 24 -4.93 0.09 11.48
N SER A 25 -3.83 0.43 10.80
CA SER A 25 -2.51 0.58 11.44
C SER A 25 -2.37 1.82 12.32
N ARG A 26 -3.33 2.76 12.30
CA ARG A 26 -3.38 3.97 13.15
C ARG A 26 -2.03 4.70 13.24
N PRO A 27 -1.54 5.31 12.13
CA PRO A 27 -0.27 6.01 12.10
C PRO A 27 -0.14 7.05 13.21
N ALA A 28 1.02 7.06 13.87
CA ALA A 28 1.33 8.07 14.88
C ALA A 28 1.55 9.46 14.26
N ASN A 29 2.09 9.50 13.03
CA ASN A 29 2.42 10.73 12.31
C ASN A 29 2.20 10.60 10.79
N LEU A 30 2.21 11.73 10.10
CA LEU A 30 1.99 11.77 8.64
C LEU A 30 3.08 11.00 7.87
N LYS A 31 4.34 11.06 8.30
CA LYS A 31 5.45 10.39 7.63
C LYS A 31 5.27 8.87 7.66
N GLU A 32 4.78 8.35 8.77
CA GLU A 32 4.45 6.93 8.93
C GLU A 32 3.28 6.53 8.04
N ALA A 33 2.21 7.36 7.98
CA ALA A 33 1.09 7.14 7.07
C ALA A 33 1.52 7.08 5.60
N VAL A 34 2.43 7.98 5.19
CA VAL A 34 2.99 8.03 3.84
C VAL A 34 3.85 6.78 3.54
N CYS A 35 4.72 6.39 4.49
CA CYS A 35 5.57 5.21 4.34
C CYS A 35 4.74 3.93 4.21
N MET A 36 3.68 3.78 5.02
CA MET A 36 2.76 2.64 4.93
C MET A 36 2.01 2.61 3.60
N ALA A 37 1.46 3.75 3.17
CA ALA A 37 0.76 3.84 1.89
C ALA A 37 1.66 3.45 0.71
N TYR A 38 2.92 3.91 0.73
CA TYR A 38 3.91 3.56 -0.29
C TYR A 38 4.24 2.06 -0.30
N LYS A 39 4.54 1.48 0.87
CA LYS A 39 4.83 0.02 0.98
C LYS A 39 3.67 -0.83 0.49
N LEU A 40 2.43 -0.45 0.81
CA LEU A 40 1.24 -1.18 0.36
C LEU A 40 1.05 -1.10 -1.16
N MET A 41 1.36 0.06 -1.77
CA MET A 41 1.32 0.23 -3.21
C MET A 41 2.41 -0.61 -3.90
N GLU A 42 3.62 -0.63 -3.34
CA GLU A 42 4.74 -1.43 -3.81
C GLU A 42 4.47 -2.93 -3.70
N GLN A 43 3.97 -3.41 -2.56
CA GLN A 43 3.62 -4.82 -2.36
C GLN A 43 2.53 -5.29 -3.35
N LYS A 44 1.50 -4.47 -3.57
CA LYS A 44 0.43 -4.82 -4.53
C LYS A 44 0.93 -4.79 -5.98
N SER A 45 1.94 -3.98 -6.29
CA SER A 45 2.63 -4.02 -7.59
C SER A 45 3.46 -5.29 -7.72
N GLN A 46 4.35 -5.57 -6.76
CA GLN A 46 5.24 -6.72 -6.78
C GLN A 46 4.50 -8.06 -6.81
N ALA A 47 3.38 -8.20 -6.09
CA ALA A 47 2.58 -9.43 -6.12
C ALA A 47 2.04 -9.76 -7.53
N ARG A 48 1.81 -8.74 -8.37
CA ARG A 48 1.42 -8.95 -9.77
C ARG A 48 2.60 -9.40 -10.61
N ASP A 49 3.76 -8.78 -10.42
CA ASP A 49 4.99 -9.13 -11.13
C ASP A 49 5.50 -10.53 -10.78
N GLU A 50 5.47 -10.92 -9.49
CA GLU A 50 5.87 -12.26 -9.05
C GLU A 50 4.95 -13.34 -9.61
N LYS A 51 3.62 -13.12 -9.63
CA LYS A 51 2.66 -14.02 -10.26
C LYS A 51 2.88 -14.16 -11.77
N ILE A 52 3.25 -13.07 -12.45
CA ILE A 52 3.56 -13.09 -13.89
C ILE A 52 4.87 -13.85 -14.13
N LEU A 53 5.87 -13.68 -13.28
CA LEU A 53 7.16 -14.38 -13.36
C LEU A 53 6.99 -15.89 -13.11
N GLU A 54 6.27 -16.29 -12.05
CA GLU A 54 5.97 -17.70 -11.77
C GLU A 54 5.18 -18.34 -12.93
N GLY A 55 4.17 -17.63 -13.44
CA GLY A 55 3.37 -18.10 -14.57
C GLY A 55 4.16 -18.28 -15.86
N LYS A 56 5.17 -17.41 -16.11
CA LYS A 56 6.09 -17.59 -17.25
C LYS A 56 7.01 -18.78 -17.06
N LYS A 57 7.53 -19.02 -15.85
CA LYS A 57 8.46 -20.13 -15.57
C LYS A 57 7.82 -21.51 -15.83
N ARG A 58 6.56 -21.72 -15.39
CA ARG A 58 5.81 -22.96 -15.69
C ARG A 58 5.56 -23.21 -17.17
N LYS A 59 5.54 -22.17 -18.03
CA LYS A 59 5.31 -22.32 -19.48
C LYS A 59 6.55 -22.75 -20.27
N TRP A 60 7.75 -22.61 -19.71
CA TRP A 60 9.01 -22.95 -20.40
C TRP A 60 9.59 -24.31 -19.97
N GLU A 61 9.06 -24.90 -18.90
CA GLU A 61 9.46 -26.23 -18.41
C GLU A 61 8.49 -27.35 -18.89
N GLN A 62 7.55 -27.04 -19.79
CA GLN A 62 6.58 -27.99 -20.36
C GLN A 62 6.86 -28.27 -21.84
#